data_AF-A0A644VHP3-F1
#
_entry.id   AF-A0A644VHP3-F1
#
_cell.length_a   1.000
_cell.length_b   1.000
_cell.length_c   1.000
_cell.angle_alpha   90.00
_cell.angle_beta   90.00
_cell.angle_gamma   90.00
#
_symmetry.space_group_name_H-M   'P 1'
#
loop_
_entity.id
_entity.type
_entity.pdbx_description
1 polymer ?
#
loop_
_entity_poly.entity_id
_entity_poly.type
_entity_poly.pdbx_seq_one_letter_code
_entity_poly.pdbx_strand_id
1 'polypeptide(L)'
;MVTALDLYEALSELDIQREALAAIGRTGESMLSLNREQLLHGIRADRTKMPDYSYTSVTMFGKPAGPIMLYDTGAFHESFQLDVDSQEFEILATDLYDLEERYGEEIYGLTPSNQEYYNQEVFFPELMESIEVITGL
;
A
#
# COMPACT_ATOMS: atom_id res chain seq x y z
N MET A 1 10.46 28.30 25.97
CA MET A 1 10.62 27.23 26.97
C MET A 1 9.28 26.53 27.02
N VAL A 2 9.19 25.32 26.49
CA VAL A 2 7.97 24.51 26.56
C VAL A 2 7.75 24.14 28.02
N THR A 3 6.57 24.40 28.55
CA THR A 3 6.19 24.04 29.91
C THR A 3 5.53 22.66 29.95
N ALA A 4 5.46 22.07 31.14
CA ALA A 4 4.72 20.81 31.33
C ALA A 4 3.22 20.98 31.00
N LEU A 5 2.67 22.20 31.09
CA LEU A 5 1.29 22.50 30.72
C LEU A 5 1.12 22.51 29.20
N ASP A 6 2.04 23.15 28.47
CA ASP A 6 2.02 23.16 26.99
C ASP A 6 2.10 21.74 26.42
N LEU A 7 2.94 20.88 27.03
CA LEU A 7 3.03 19.46 26.66
C LEU A 7 1.73 18.69 26.96
N TYR A 8 1.07 18.99 28.07
CA TYR A 8 -0.18 18.33 28.44
C TYR A 8 -1.33 18.72 27.49
N GLU A 9 -1.43 20.00 27.13
CA GLU A 9 -2.43 20.49 26.17
C GLU A 9 -2.21 19.83 24.79
N ALA A 10 -0.97 19.84 24.29
CA ALA A 10 -0.61 19.22 23.03
C ALA A 10 -0.92 17.70 22.98
N LEU A 11 -0.61 16.95 24.04
CA LEU A 11 -0.90 15.51 24.10
C LEU A 11 -2.39 15.22 24.28
N SER A 12 -3.16 16.14 24.86
CA SER A 12 -4.60 15.96 25.08
C SER A 12 -5.45 16.12 23.82
N GLU A 13 -4.93 16.87 22.83
CA GLU A 13 -5.60 17.10 21.54
C GLU A 13 -5.21 16.05 20.49
N LEU A 14 -4.14 15.28 20.73
CA LEU A 14 -3.56 14.37 19.77
C LEU A 14 -4.32 13.03 19.67
N ASP A 15 -5.08 12.86 18.60
CA ASP A 15 -5.65 11.57 18.20
C ASP A 15 -4.68 10.83 17.26
N ILE A 16 -3.78 10.05 17.85
CA ILE A 16 -2.75 9.31 17.11
C ILE A 16 -3.33 8.41 16.01
N GLN A 17 -4.48 7.79 16.26
CA GLN A 17 -5.08 6.88 15.28
C GLN A 17 -5.56 7.66 14.06
N ARG A 18 -6.28 8.75 14.29
CA ARG A 18 -6.74 9.62 13.21
C ARG A 18 -5.58 10.20 12.41
N GLU A 19 -4.52 10.65 13.08
CA GLU A 19 -3.36 11.22 12.39
C GLU A 19 -2.58 10.17 11.60
N ALA A 20 -2.46 8.94 12.12
CA ALA A 20 -1.88 7.82 11.39
C ALA A 20 -2.68 7.49 10.11
N LEU A 21 -4.01 7.39 10.21
CA LEU A 21 -4.86 7.14 9.05
C LEU A 21 -4.80 8.30 8.04
N ALA A 22 -4.77 9.54 8.52
CA ALA A 22 -4.62 10.70 7.64
C ALA A 22 -3.26 10.71 6.92
N ALA A 23 -2.17 10.34 7.61
CA ALA A 23 -0.85 10.20 7.01
C ALA A 23 -0.81 9.07 5.97
N ILE A 24 -1.43 7.92 6.26
CA ILE A 24 -1.63 6.82 5.29
C ILE A 24 -2.40 7.32 4.06
N GLY A 25 -3.48 8.08 4.25
CA GLY A 25 -4.23 8.67 3.14
C GLY A 25 -3.39 9.62 2.26
N ARG A 26 -2.51 10.44 2.87
CA ARG A 26 -1.60 11.34 2.14
C ARG A 26 -0.47 10.60 1.42
N THR A 27 0.00 9.49 1.98
CA THR A 27 1.11 8.70 1.45
C THR A 27 0.65 7.47 0.65
N GLY A 28 -0.66 7.32 0.43
CA GLY A 28 -1.25 6.13 -0.17
C GLY A 28 -0.70 5.80 -1.54
N GLU A 29 -0.45 6.79 -2.41
CA GLU A 29 0.14 6.54 -3.73
C GLU A 29 1.52 5.88 -3.66
N SER A 30 2.34 6.18 -2.64
CA SER A 30 3.61 5.49 -2.43
C SER A 30 3.40 4.03 -2.07
N MET A 31 2.41 3.71 -1.22
CA MET A 31 2.04 2.34 -0.90
C MET A 31 1.54 1.60 -2.14
N LEU A 32 0.62 2.21 -2.91
CA LEU A 32 0.08 1.63 -4.14
C LEU A 32 1.18 1.42 -5.18
N SER A 33 2.11 2.36 -5.33
CA SER A 33 3.26 2.23 -6.23
C SER A 33 4.15 1.04 -5.84
N LEU A 34 4.46 0.86 -4.56
CA LEU A 34 5.26 -0.27 -4.06
C LEU A 34 4.55 -1.61 -4.29
N ASN A 35 3.21 -1.65 -4.10
CA ASN A 35 2.42 -2.85 -4.37
C ASN A 35 2.40 -3.19 -5.87
N ARG A 36 2.18 -2.20 -6.75
CA ARG A 36 2.25 -2.38 -8.21
C ARG A 36 3.64 -2.89 -8.63
N GLU A 37 4.70 -2.30 -8.11
CA GLU A 37 6.08 -2.67 -8.43
C GLU A 37 6.42 -4.12 -8.03
N GLN A 38 6.12 -4.54 -6.79
CA GLN A 38 6.37 -5.95 -6.41
C GLN A 38 5.55 -6.94 -7.25
N LEU A 39 4.33 -6.55 -7.65
CA LEU A 39 3.45 -7.39 -8.45
C LEU A 39 3.91 -7.49 -9.91
N LEU A 40 4.59 -6.46 -10.44
CA LEU A 40 5.33 -6.54 -11.71
C LEU A 40 6.48 -7.56 -11.68
N HIS A 41 6.94 -7.94 -10.49
CA HIS A 41 7.87 -9.06 -10.31
C HIS A 41 7.16 -10.39 -9.99
N GLY A 42 5.82 -10.40 -10.01
CA GLY A 42 5.00 -11.54 -9.66
C GLY A 42 5.09 -11.89 -8.18
N ILE A 43 5.36 -10.92 -7.30
CA ILE A 43 5.51 -11.13 -5.85
C ILE A 43 4.27 -10.59 -5.14
N ARG A 44 3.63 -11.45 -4.36
CA ARG A 44 2.48 -11.14 -3.49
C ARG A 44 2.92 -10.58 -2.15
N ALA A 45 2.03 -9.95 -1.40
CA ALA A 45 2.33 -9.34 -0.10
C ALA A 45 2.83 -10.35 0.94
N ASP A 46 2.33 -11.59 0.89
CA ASP A 46 2.82 -12.70 1.71
C ASP A 46 4.19 -13.26 1.26
N ARG A 47 4.85 -12.62 0.28
CA ARG A 47 6.12 -12.98 -0.38
C ARG A 47 6.09 -14.21 -1.27
N THR A 48 4.93 -14.84 -1.42
CA THR A 48 4.82 -15.95 -2.36
C THR A 48 4.77 -15.43 -3.79
N LYS A 49 5.06 -16.32 -4.75
CA LYS A 49 5.07 -15.96 -6.16
C LYS A 49 3.72 -16.22 -6.80
N MET A 50 3.35 -15.34 -7.71
CA MET A 50 2.28 -15.59 -8.67
C MET A 50 2.61 -16.83 -9.50
N PRO A 51 1.61 -17.63 -9.90
CA PRO A 51 1.82 -18.77 -10.77
C PRO A 51 2.37 -18.30 -12.13
N ASP A 52 3.15 -19.16 -12.78
CA ASP A 52 3.68 -18.89 -14.11
C ASP A 52 2.60 -18.94 -15.18
N TYR A 53 2.77 -18.17 -16.25
CA TYR A 53 1.99 -18.34 -17.47
C TYR A 53 2.14 -19.77 -18.01
N SER A 54 1.04 -20.35 -18.45
CA SER A 54 1.05 -21.68 -19.05
C SER A 54 1.88 -21.72 -20.34
N TYR A 55 2.39 -22.88 -20.72
CA TYR A 55 3.08 -23.08 -22.00
C TYR A 55 2.25 -22.57 -23.19
N THR A 56 0.94 -22.83 -23.19
CA THR A 56 0.02 -22.35 -24.22
C THR A 56 -0.09 -20.82 -24.22
N SER A 57 -0.18 -20.20 -23.03
CA SER A 57 -0.19 -18.73 -22.89
C SER A 57 1.04 -18.09 -23.51
N VAL A 58 2.22 -18.69 -23.28
CA VAL A 58 3.48 -18.18 -23.83
C VAL A 58 3.57 -18.41 -25.35
N THR A 59 3.31 -19.63 -25.81
CA THR A 59 3.56 -20.02 -27.21
C THR A 59 2.49 -19.60 -28.20
N MET A 60 1.23 -19.56 -27.77
CA MET A 60 0.09 -19.25 -28.64
C MET A 60 -0.41 -17.82 -28.48
N PHE A 61 -0.30 -17.26 -27.28
CA PHE A 61 -0.85 -15.94 -26.95
C PHE A 61 0.23 -14.88 -26.68
N GLY A 62 1.52 -15.23 -26.83
CA GLY A 62 2.63 -14.29 -26.72
C GLY A 62 2.85 -13.71 -25.33
N LYS A 63 2.36 -14.38 -24.27
CA LYS A 63 2.61 -13.95 -22.89
C LYS A 63 4.09 -14.15 -22.53
N PRO A 64 4.65 -13.31 -21.64
CA PRO A 64 6.02 -13.50 -21.16
C PRO A 64 6.13 -14.84 -20.42
N ALA A 65 7.28 -15.50 -20.53
CA ALA A 65 7.59 -16.65 -19.70
C ALA A 65 7.85 -16.19 -18.26
N GLY A 66 7.36 -16.96 -17.28
CA GLY A 66 7.50 -16.66 -15.85
C GLY A 66 6.17 -16.22 -15.21
N PRO A 67 6.23 -15.57 -14.03
CA PRO A 67 5.07 -15.34 -13.19
C PRO A 67 4.08 -14.37 -13.84
N ILE A 68 2.79 -14.60 -13.59
CA ILE A 68 1.72 -13.69 -13.99
C ILE A 68 1.84 -12.39 -13.19
N MET A 69 2.04 -11.28 -13.89
CA MET A 69 2.22 -9.94 -13.30
C MET A 69 0.91 -9.15 -13.13
N LEU A 70 -0.21 -9.68 -13.62
CA LEU A 70 -1.51 -8.96 -13.71
C LEU A 70 -1.43 -7.62 -14.47
N TYR A 71 -0.51 -7.51 -15.43
CA TYR A 71 -0.16 -6.29 -16.14
C TYR A 71 -0.28 -6.45 -17.66
N ASP A 72 -1.46 -6.80 -18.17
CA ASP A 72 -1.63 -6.97 -19.62
C ASP A 72 -1.68 -5.62 -20.33
N THR A 73 -2.59 -4.74 -19.89
CA THR A 73 -2.70 -3.35 -20.35
C THR A 73 -2.26 -2.34 -19.30
N GLY A 74 -2.00 -2.80 -18.08
CA GLY A 74 -1.81 -1.94 -16.89
C GLY A 74 -3.10 -1.53 -16.19
N ALA A 75 -4.27 -1.71 -16.82
CA ALA A 75 -5.55 -1.21 -16.29
C ALA A 75 -5.90 -1.71 -14.89
N PHE A 76 -5.59 -2.97 -14.56
CA PHE A 76 -5.82 -3.50 -13.21
C PHE A 76 -4.95 -2.77 -12.18
N HIS A 77 -3.65 -2.63 -12.44
CA HIS A 77 -2.72 -1.92 -11.56
C HIS A 77 -3.09 -0.44 -11.41
N GLU A 78 -3.46 0.22 -12.50
CA GLU A 78 -3.90 1.63 -12.50
C GLU A 78 -5.20 1.84 -11.73
N SER A 79 -6.03 0.81 -11.60
CA SER A 79 -7.29 0.88 -10.85
C SER A 79 -7.12 0.79 -9.34
N PHE A 80 -5.92 0.50 -8.84
CA PHE A 80 -5.65 0.42 -7.41
C PHE A 80 -5.92 1.78 -6.76
N GLN A 81 -6.73 1.76 -5.71
CA GLN A 81 -7.10 2.92 -4.91
C GLN A 81 -7.00 2.56 -3.44
N LEU A 82 -6.58 3.52 -2.64
CA LEU A 82 -6.58 3.39 -1.20
C LEU A 82 -7.88 3.99 -0.68
N ASP A 83 -8.73 3.16 -0.09
CA ASP A 83 -9.87 3.63 0.69
C ASP A 83 -9.45 3.73 2.15
N VAL A 84 -9.61 4.92 2.74
CA VAL A 84 -9.21 5.21 4.12
C VAL A 84 -10.43 5.74 4.83
N ASP A 85 -10.85 5.03 5.88
CA ASP A 85 -11.95 5.46 6.73
C ASP A 85 -11.45 5.93 8.10
N SER A 86 -12.35 6.06 9.08
CA SER A 86 -12.00 6.52 10.43
C SER A 86 -11.32 5.47 11.33
N GLN A 87 -11.30 4.20 10.92
CA GLN A 87 -10.85 3.07 11.73
C GLN A 87 -9.73 2.28 11.05
N GLU A 88 -9.82 2.09 9.74
CA GLU A 88 -8.96 1.25 8.93
C GLU A 88 -8.74 1.83 7.51
N PHE A 89 -7.95 1.11 6.73
CA PHE A 89 -7.77 1.38 5.32
C PHE A 89 -7.72 0.06 4.55
N GLU A 90 -8.10 0.11 3.28
CA GLU A 90 -8.11 -1.02 2.37
C GLU A 90 -7.60 -0.60 0.98
N ILE A 91 -6.95 -1.52 0.28
CA ILE A 91 -6.61 -1.33 -1.14
C ILE A 91 -7.72 -1.97 -1.97
N LEU A 92 -8.40 -1.16 -2.77
CA LEU A 92 -9.45 -1.60 -3.68
C LEU A 92 -8.95 -1.53 -5.12
N ALA A 93 -9.51 -2.36 -6.00
CA ALA A 93 -9.25 -2.31 -7.44
C ALA A 93 -10.52 -2.57 -8.25
N THR A 94 -10.54 -2.10 -9.49
CA THR A 94 -11.57 -2.50 -10.46
C THR A 94 -11.22 -3.88 -11.00
N ASP A 95 -11.83 -4.91 -10.42
CA ASP A 95 -11.56 -6.30 -10.75
C ASP A 95 -12.60 -6.88 -11.72
N LEU A 96 -12.38 -6.69 -13.02
CA LEU A 96 -13.30 -7.16 -14.07
C LEU A 96 -13.28 -8.69 -14.28
N TYR A 97 -12.31 -9.40 -13.69
CA TYR A 97 -12.05 -10.81 -13.97
C TYR A 97 -11.94 -11.67 -12.71
N ASP A 98 -12.44 -11.17 -11.59
CA ASP A 98 -12.41 -11.84 -10.28
C ASP A 98 -10.98 -12.35 -9.94
N LEU A 99 -9.97 -11.50 -10.22
CA LEU A 99 -8.55 -11.74 -9.96
C LEU A 99 -8.28 -11.96 -8.48
N GLU A 100 -8.95 -11.24 -7.59
CA GLU A 100 -8.83 -11.43 -6.14
C GLU A 100 -9.32 -12.82 -5.73
N GLU A 101 -10.50 -13.24 -6.19
CA GLU A 101 -11.01 -14.60 -5.94
C GLU A 101 -10.04 -15.67 -6.48
N ARG A 102 -9.43 -15.40 -7.64
CA ARG A 102 -8.55 -16.34 -8.32
C ARG A 102 -7.16 -16.45 -7.70
N TYR A 103 -6.59 -15.35 -7.22
CA TYR A 103 -5.18 -15.26 -6.83
C TYR A 103 -4.97 -14.97 -5.34
N GLY A 104 -6.03 -14.66 -4.62
CA GLY A 104 -6.04 -14.29 -3.21
C GLY A 104 -5.89 -12.78 -3.00
N GLU A 105 -6.32 -12.31 -1.83
CA GLU A 105 -6.18 -10.93 -1.37
C GLU A 105 -4.71 -10.49 -1.29
N GLU A 106 -3.75 -11.44 -1.24
CA GLU A 106 -2.32 -11.15 -1.15
C GLU A 106 -1.74 -10.53 -2.45
N ILE A 107 -2.54 -10.39 -3.51
CA ILE A 107 -2.18 -9.52 -4.64
C ILE A 107 -2.14 -8.04 -4.23
N TYR A 108 -2.83 -7.69 -3.14
CA TYR A 108 -2.79 -6.37 -2.52
C TYR A 108 -1.85 -6.32 -1.32
N GLY A 109 -1.35 -5.13 -1.03
CA GLY A 109 -0.50 -4.85 0.11
C GLY A 109 1.00 -5.03 -0.18
N LEU A 110 1.80 -4.95 0.88
CA LEU A 110 3.26 -4.89 0.77
C LEU A 110 3.92 -6.14 1.33
N THR A 111 4.99 -6.58 0.67
CA THR A 111 5.93 -7.52 1.28
C THR A 111 6.53 -6.91 2.56
N PRO A 112 7.02 -7.71 3.53
CA PRO A 112 7.61 -7.19 4.76
C PRO A 112 8.73 -6.17 4.54
N SER A 113 9.56 -6.35 3.50
CA SER A 113 10.63 -5.38 3.17
C SER A 113 10.08 -4.08 2.60
N ASN A 114 9.07 -4.14 1.74
CA ASN A 114 8.43 -2.94 1.21
C ASN A 114 7.62 -2.22 2.29
N GLN A 115 6.99 -2.96 3.20
CA GLN A 115 6.30 -2.41 4.36
C GLN A 115 7.28 -1.69 5.29
N GLU A 116 8.45 -2.29 5.55
CA GLU A 116 9.48 -1.66 6.38
C GLU A 116 9.98 -0.36 5.75
N TYR A 117 10.28 -0.37 4.44
CA TYR A 117 10.65 0.82 3.69
C TYR A 117 9.56 1.89 3.73
N TYR A 118 8.32 1.53 3.41
CA TYR A 118 7.18 2.44 3.45
C TYR A 118 7.02 3.06 4.84
N ASN A 119 7.11 2.25 5.90
CA ASN A 119 7.00 2.72 7.27
C ASN A 119 8.10 3.75 7.59
N GLN A 120 9.37 3.42 7.34
CA GLN A 120 10.52 4.22 7.77
C GLN A 120 10.73 5.46 6.91
N GLU A 121 10.61 5.34 5.60
CA GLU A 121 11.04 6.36 4.65
C GLU A 121 9.89 7.23 4.13
N VAL A 122 8.63 6.80 4.34
CA VAL A 122 7.46 7.49 3.77
C VAL A 122 6.44 7.84 4.86
N PHE A 123 5.90 6.84 5.54
CA PHE A 123 4.80 7.01 6.49
C PHE A 123 5.23 7.73 7.77
N PHE A 124 6.30 7.29 8.43
CA PHE A 124 6.74 7.93 9.68
C PHE A 124 7.13 9.40 9.49
N PRO A 125 7.88 9.79 8.44
CA PRO A 125 8.14 11.20 8.16
C PRO A 125 6.86 12.04 8.07
N GLU A 126 5.85 11.58 7.31
CA GLU A 126 4.56 12.27 7.16
C GLU A 126 3.78 12.37 8.50
N LEU A 127 3.75 11.27 9.26
CA LEU A 127 3.11 11.26 10.57
C LEU A 127 3.80 12.22 11.55
N MET A 128 5.14 12.23 11.57
CA MET A 128 5.91 13.10 12.45
C MET A 128 5.69 14.58 12.11
N GLU A 129 5.66 14.94 10.83
CA GLU A 129 5.32 16.29 10.39
C GLU A 129 3.92 16.70 10.88
N SER A 130 2.96 15.79 10.81
CA SER A 130 1.59 16.03 11.28
C SER A 130 1.52 16.26 12.79
N ILE A 131 2.27 15.47 13.56
CA ILE A 131 2.36 15.62 15.02
C ILE A 131 3.04 16.94 15.38
N GLU A 132 4.13 17.32 14.70
CA GLU A 132 4.81 18.62 14.92
C GLU A 132 3.87 19.79 14.63
N VAL A 133 3.07 19.72 13.55
CA VAL A 133 2.09 20.77 13.21
C VAL A 133 1.01 20.93 14.28
N ILE A 134 0.51 19.82 14.85
CA ILE A 134 -0.53 19.85 15.89
C ILE A 134 0.03 20.31 17.23
N THR A 135 1.18 19.78 17.62
CA THR A 135 1.74 19.98 18.96
C THR A 135 2.63 21.21 19.09
N GLY A 136 3.15 21.71 17.96
CA GLY A 136 4.12 22.81 17.93
C GLY A 136 5.47 22.47 18.57
N LEU A 137 5.78 21.17 18.71
CA LEU A 137 6.97 20.62 19.38
C LEU A 137 8.04 20.18 18.40
#